data_AF-A0A924KGK2-F1
#
_entry.id   AF-A0A924KGK2-F1
#
_cell.length_a   1.000
_cell.length_b   1.000
_cell.length_c   1.000
_cell.angle_alpha   90.00
_cell.angle_beta   90.00
_cell.angle_gamma   90.00
#
_symmetry.space_group_name_H-M   'P 1'
#
loop_
_entity.id
_entity.type
_entity.pdbx_description
1 polymer ?
#
loop_
_entity_poly.entity_id
_entity_poly.type
_entity_poly.pdbx_seq_one_letter_code
_entity_poly.pdbx_strand_id
1 'polypeptide(L)'
;MLRQPLKDLWASAGKAWTALLVAVLATVWLGVYLVDPIPLQNLRLAQFDQLQRWYPRAYSAIPVRIIDIDEASLKTYGQWPWPRTRLAELIERLHASGAAVIALDILLSEPDRTSPRAMAQLW
;
A
#
# COMPACT_ATOMS: atom_id res chain seq x y z
N MET A 1 72.08 4.79 -2.41
CA MET A 1 70.99 4.12 -1.68
C MET A 1 69.81 5.05 -1.36
N LEU A 2 69.50 6.07 -2.19
CA LEU A 2 68.60 7.19 -1.85
C LEU A 2 67.45 7.45 -2.86
N ARG A 3 67.07 6.47 -3.70
CA ARG A 3 66.00 6.62 -4.71
C ARG A 3 64.67 5.91 -4.39
N GLN A 4 64.60 5.14 -3.32
CA GLN A 4 63.37 4.46 -2.90
C GLN A 4 62.27 5.38 -2.33
N PRO A 5 62.55 6.43 -1.51
CA PRO A 5 61.49 7.11 -0.78
C PRO A 5 60.53 7.88 -1.70
N LEU A 6 60.98 8.32 -2.88
CA LEU A 6 60.12 9.03 -3.82
C LEU A 6 59.07 8.09 -4.41
N LYS A 7 59.40 6.85 -4.78
CA LYS A 7 58.45 5.92 -5.41
C LYS A 7 57.30 5.52 -4.48
N ASP A 8 57.60 5.36 -3.19
CA ASP A 8 56.60 5.03 -2.17
C ASP A 8 55.64 6.20 -1.89
N LEU A 9 56.12 7.45 -2.00
CA LEU A 9 55.31 8.66 -1.89
C LEU A 9 54.32 8.83 -3.07
N TRP A 10 54.74 8.49 -4.30
CA TRP A 10 53.82 8.52 -5.45
C TRP A 10 52.78 7.39 -5.39
N ALA A 11 53.15 6.21 -4.86
CA ALA A 11 52.24 5.08 -4.67
C ALA A 11 51.23 5.31 -3.52
N SER A 12 51.64 5.96 -2.43
CA SER A 12 50.76 6.31 -1.31
C SER A 12 49.82 7.46 -1.66
N ALA A 13 50.30 8.43 -2.44
CA ALA A 13 49.46 9.49 -3.00
C ALA A 13 48.32 8.90 -3.85
N GLY A 14 48.62 7.99 -4.79
CA GLY A 14 47.59 7.34 -5.61
C GLY A 14 46.53 6.59 -4.79
N LYS A 15 46.95 5.88 -3.74
CA LYS A 15 46.04 5.18 -2.81
C LYS A 15 45.17 6.15 -2.00
N ALA A 16 45.73 7.26 -1.53
CA ALA A 16 44.99 8.31 -0.83
C ALA A 16 43.92 8.94 -1.73
N TRP A 17 44.24 9.23 -2.99
CA TRP A 17 43.28 9.73 -3.98
C TRP A 17 42.15 8.73 -4.25
N THR A 18 42.46 7.44 -4.39
CA THR A 18 41.42 6.41 -4.57
C THR A 18 40.52 6.26 -3.34
N ALA A 19 41.08 6.33 -2.13
CA ALA A 19 40.31 6.24 -0.89
C ALA A 19 39.37 7.43 -0.72
N LEU A 20 39.83 8.64 -1.04
CA LEU A 20 39.01 9.84 -1.04
C LEU A 20 37.87 9.74 -2.06
N LEU A 21 38.14 9.26 -3.28
CA LEU A 21 37.10 9.07 -4.29
C LEU A 21 36.02 8.08 -3.81
N VAL A 22 36.41 6.95 -3.23
CA VAL A 22 35.46 5.97 -2.68
C VAL A 22 34.63 6.57 -1.55
N ALA A 23 35.27 7.31 -0.62
CA ALA A 23 34.55 7.97 0.47
C ALA A 23 33.55 9.01 -0.03
N VAL A 24 33.91 9.81 -1.05
CA VAL A 24 33.00 10.78 -1.67
C VAL A 24 31.83 10.05 -2.33
N LEU A 25 32.08 9.00 -3.12
CA LEU A 25 31.02 8.23 -3.76
C LEU A 25 30.08 7.57 -2.74
N ALA A 26 30.62 6.99 -1.68
CA ALA A 26 29.83 6.42 -0.59
C ALA A 26 28.97 7.48 0.11
N THR A 27 29.51 8.67 0.33
CA THR A 27 28.78 9.79 0.95
C THR A 27 27.67 10.31 0.04
N VAL A 28 27.93 10.45 -1.26
CA VAL A 28 26.91 10.83 -2.26
C VAL A 28 25.83 9.76 -2.32
N TRP A 29 26.20 8.49 -2.37
CA TRP A 29 25.26 7.37 -2.41
C TRP A 29 24.38 7.33 -1.15
N LEU A 30 24.99 7.49 0.04
CA LEU A 30 24.26 7.62 1.30
C LEU A 30 23.32 8.82 1.27
N GLY A 31 23.77 9.97 0.76
CA GLY A 31 22.93 11.16 0.61
C GLY A 31 21.72 10.92 -0.29
N VAL A 32 21.92 10.27 -1.44
CA VAL A 32 20.82 9.88 -2.35
C VAL A 32 19.86 8.92 -1.67
N TYR A 33 20.38 7.95 -0.91
CA TYR A 33 19.57 7.00 -0.15
C TYR A 33 18.75 7.67 0.96
N LEU A 34 19.33 8.64 1.68
CA LEU A 34 18.67 9.35 2.77
C LEU A 34 17.64 10.38 2.29
N VAL A 35 17.91 11.06 1.16
CA VAL A 35 16.99 12.06 0.58
C VAL A 35 15.87 11.41 -0.23
N ASP A 36 16.13 10.24 -0.81
CA ASP A 36 15.20 9.46 -1.64
C ASP A 36 14.44 10.33 -2.67
N PRO A 37 15.14 10.93 -3.66
CA PRO A 37 14.53 11.91 -4.55
C PRO A 37 13.41 11.30 -5.41
N ILE A 38 12.40 12.11 -5.78
CA ILE A 38 11.20 11.68 -6.53
C ILE A 38 11.51 10.80 -7.76
N PRO A 39 12.52 11.11 -8.61
CA PRO A 39 12.84 10.25 -9.76
C PRO A 39 13.24 8.81 -9.36
N LEU A 40 13.96 8.65 -8.25
CA LEU A 40 14.38 7.34 -7.75
C LEU A 40 13.18 6.56 -7.20
N GLN A 41 12.27 7.23 -6.50
CA GLN A 41 11.01 6.64 -6.04
C GLN A 41 10.18 6.14 -7.22
N ASN A 42 10.00 6.97 -8.24
CA ASN A 42 9.24 6.61 -9.44
C ASN A 42 9.84 5.43 -10.19
N LEU A 43 11.18 5.39 -10.33
CA LEU A 43 11.86 4.27 -10.94
C LEU A 43 11.63 2.97 -10.16
N ARG A 44 11.73 3.02 -8.83
CA ARG A 44 11.50 1.88 -7.95
C ARG A 44 10.06 1.37 -8.04
N LEU A 45 9.07 2.27 -8.08
CA LEU A 45 7.66 1.90 -8.27
C LEU A 45 7.44 1.29 -9.66
N ALA A 46 7.97 1.89 -10.73
CA ALA A 46 7.86 1.35 -12.08
C ALA A 46 8.51 -0.05 -12.21
N GLN A 47 9.68 -0.25 -11.57
CA GLN A 47 10.32 -1.55 -11.49
C GLN A 47 9.44 -2.57 -10.77
N PHE A 48 8.85 -2.19 -9.64
CA PHE A 48 7.96 -3.04 -8.86
C PHE A 48 6.72 -3.46 -9.67
N ASP A 49 6.05 -2.50 -10.32
CA ASP A 49 4.89 -2.77 -11.16
C ASP A 49 5.23 -3.74 -12.30
N GLN A 50 6.40 -3.57 -12.92
CA GLN A 50 6.84 -4.45 -14.00
C GLN A 50 7.11 -5.87 -13.51
N LEU A 51 7.71 -6.03 -12.32
CA LEU A 51 7.90 -7.33 -11.69
C LEU A 51 6.56 -8.01 -11.39
N GLN A 52 5.55 -7.27 -10.92
CA GLN A 52 4.21 -7.81 -10.69
C GLN A 52 3.51 -8.26 -11.97
N ARG A 53 3.77 -7.61 -13.11
CA ARG A 53 3.24 -8.02 -14.42
C ARG A 53 3.92 -9.27 -14.96
N TRP A 54 5.23 -9.40 -14.79
CA TRP A 54 6.00 -10.57 -15.26
C TRP A 54 5.81 -11.78 -14.37
N TYR A 55 5.68 -11.55 -13.07
CA TYR A 55 5.49 -12.58 -12.06
C TYR A 55 4.21 -12.31 -11.29
N PRO A 56 3.04 -12.41 -11.96
CA PRO A 56 1.77 -12.24 -11.28
C PRO A 56 1.66 -13.29 -10.18
N ARG A 57 1.23 -12.86 -8.99
CA ARG A 57 1.02 -13.77 -7.87
C ARG A 57 -0.06 -14.78 -8.27
N ALA A 58 0.25 -16.07 -8.22
CA ALA A 58 -0.76 -17.10 -8.40
C ALA A 58 -1.86 -16.95 -7.35
N TYR A 59 -3.11 -16.91 -7.79
CA TYR A 59 -4.24 -16.87 -6.87
C TYR A 59 -4.31 -18.19 -6.09
N SER A 60 -4.03 -18.12 -4.80
CA SER A 60 -4.40 -19.18 -3.85
C SER A 60 -5.83 -18.96 -3.41
N ALA A 61 -6.65 -20.01 -3.37
CA ALA A 61 -7.99 -19.92 -2.80
C ALA A 61 -7.88 -19.57 -1.31
N ILE A 62 -8.18 -18.32 -0.96
CA ILE A 62 -8.29 -17.85 0.41
C ILE A 62 -9.79 -17.82 0.77
N PRO A 63 -10.20 -18.20 1.99
CA PRO A 63 -11.60 -18.16 2.43
C PRO A 63 -12.11 -16.73 2.70
N VAL A 64 -11.69 -15.77 1.89
CA VAL A 64 -12.16 -14.38 1.92
C VAL A 64 -13.09 -14.18 0.72
N ARG A 65 -14.23 -13.53 0.98
CA ARG A 65 -15.21 -13.14 -0.03
C ARG A 65 -15.49 -11.66 0.13
N ILE A 66 -15.41 -10.93 -0.97
CA ILE A 66 -15.75 -9.51 -1.04
C ILE A 66 -17.17 -9.41 -1.57
N ILE A 67 -18.00 -8.65 -0.89
CA ILE A 67 -19.39 -8.39 -1.29
C ILE A 67 -19.48 -6.92 -1.58
N ASP A 68 -19.74 -6.60 -2.85
CA ASP A 68 -19.82 -5.24 -3.33
C ASP A 68 -21.28 -4.79 -3.46
N ILE A 69 -21.52 -3.49 -3.30
CA ILE A 69 -22.81 -2.87 -3.55
C ILE A 69 -22.75 -2.27 -4.95
N ASP A 70 -23.02 -3.11 -5.93
CA ASP A 70 -22.93 -2.75 -7.34
C ASP A 70 -24.20 -2.08 -7.88
N GLU A 71 -24.12 -1.59 -9.11
CA GLU A 71 -25.22 -0.93 -9.80
C GLU A 71 -26.46 -1.84 -9.94
N ALA A 72 -26.26 -3.15 -10.11
CA ALA A 72 -27.37 -4.11 -10.15
C ALA A 72 -28.09 -4.18 -8.81
N SER A 73 -27.34 -4.24 -7.71
CA SER A 73 -27.86 -4.21 -6.34
C SER A 73 -28.61 -2.91 -6.08
N LEU A 74 -28.07 -1.75 -6.45
CA LEU A 74 -28.75 -0.46 -6.25
C LEU A 74 -30.06 -0.36 -7.06
N LYS A 75 -30.12 -0.92 -8.27
CA LYS A 75 -31.37 -1.00 -9.04
C LYS A 75 -32.43 -1.86 -8.36
N THR A 76 -32.03 -2.96 -7.74
CA THR A 76 -32.96 -3.87 -7.05
C THR A 76 -33.38 -3.34 -5.68
N TYR A 77 -32.46 -2.74 -4.94
CA TYR A 77 -32.60 -2.46 -3.53
C TYR A 77 -32.78 -0.97 -3.19
N GLY A 78 -32.63 -0.11 -4.18
CA GLY A 78 -32.73 1.33 -4.05
C GLY A 78 -31.37 1.99 -3.85
N GLN A 79 -31.39 3.32 -3.85
CA GLN A 79 -30.19 4.14 -3.73
C GLN A 79 -29.52 3.98 -2.37
N TRP A 80 -28.19 3.98 -2.38
CA TRP A 80 -27.36 4.10 -1.18
C TRP A 80 -27.38 5.55 -0.62
N PRO A 81 -27.29 5.78 0.71
CA PRO A 81 -27.11 4.81 1.79
C PRO A 81 -28.41 4.09 2.17
N TRP A 82 -28.31 2.77 2.33
CA TRP A 82 -29.43 1.96 2.79
C TRP A 82 -29.69 2.14 4.30
N PRO A 83 -30.94 1.95 4.75
CA PRO A 83 -31.24 1.89 6.18
C PRO A 83 -30.45 0.78 6.88
N ARG A 84 -30.09 0.99 8.15
CA ARG A 84 -29.35 0.01 8.97
C ARG A 84 -30.08 -1.30 9.15
N THR A 85 -31.41 -1.30 9.07
CA THR A 85 -32.22 -2.53 9.10
C THR A 85 -31.87 -3.47 7.95
N ARG A 86 -31.61 -2.93 6.76
CA ARG A 86 -31.21 -3.73 5.59
C ARG A 86 -29.77 -4.23 5.72
N LEU A 87 -28.87 -3.39 6.22
CA LEU A 87 -27.49 -3.80 6.49
C LEU A 87 -27.45 -4.92 7.54
N ALA A 88 -28.26 -4.83 8.60
CA ALA A 88 -28.38 -5.89 9.59
C ALA A 88 -28.89 -7.20 8.96
N GLU A 89 -29.92 -7.15 8.12
CA GLU A 89 -30.42 -8.32 7.41
C GLU A 89 -29.34 -8.96 6.52
N LEU A 90 -28.55 -8.15 5.81
CA LEU A 90 -27.41 -8.63 5.02
C LEU A 90 -26.39 -9.34 5.92
N ILE A 91 -25.98 -8.72 7.02
CA ILE A 91 -25.02 -9.29 7.98
C ILE A 91 -25.51 -10.64 8.52
N GLU A 92 -26.78 -10.75 8.91
CA GLU A 92 -27.38 -12.01 9.39
C GLU A 92 -27.32 -13.11 8.32
N ARG A 93 -27.62 -12.78 7.07
CA ARG A 93 -27.51 -13.74 5.95
C ARG A 93 -26.08 -14.19 5.72
N LEU A 94 -25.09 -13.29 5.86
CA LEU A 94 -23.68 -13.64 5.74
C LEU A 94 -23.22 -14.54 6.87
N HIS A 95 -23.64 -14.24 8.10
CA HIS A 95 -23.36 -15.08 9.25
C HIS A 95 -23.97 -16.48 9.08
N ALA A 96 -25.24 -16.56 8.66
CA ALA A 96 -25.92 -17.83 8.37
C ALA A 96 -25.26 -18.62 7.21
N SER A 97 -24.57 -17.92 6.30
CA SER A 97 -23.79 -18.53 5.21
C SER A 97 -22.40 -19.04 5.65
N GLY A 98 -22.07 -18.94 6.94
CA GLY A 98 -20.82 -19.45 7.52
C GLY A 98 -19.67 -18.44 7.56
N ALA A 99 -19.95 -17.13 7.42
CA ALA A 99 -18.92 -16.12 7.59
C ALA A 99 -18.41 -16.09 9.03
N ALA A 100 -17.12 -16.40 9.24
CA ALA A 100 -16.50 -16.37 10.57
C ALA A 100 -16.26 -14.94 11.09
N VAL A 101 -15.98 -14.01 10.18
CA VAL A 101 -15.76 -12.58 10.47
C VAL A 101 -16.39 -11.78 9.34
N ILE A 102 -17.10 -10.70 9.69
CA ILE A 102 -17.71 -9.77 8.74
C ILE A 102 -17.10 -8.39 9.01
N ALA A 103 -16.38 -7.84 8.02
CA ALA A 103 -15.84 -6.50 8.07
C ALA A 103 -16.68 -5.59 7.17
N LEU A 104 -17.03 -4.42 7.69
CA LEU A 104 -17.79 -3.40 6.97
C LEU A 104 -16.83 -2.27 6.58
N ASP A 105 -16.65 -2.04 5.29
CA ASP A 105 -15.90 -0.89 4.76
C ASP A 105 -16.83 0.32 4.55
N ILE A 106 -17.59 0.66 5.60
CA ILE A 106 -18.53 1.79 5.63
C ILE A 106 -18.50 2.47 6.99
N LEU A 107 -18.59 3.80 7.00
CA LEU A 107 -18.66 4.58 8.24
C LEU A 107 -20.11 4.67 8.73
N LEU A 108 -20.34 4.33 10.00
CA LEU A 108 -21.66 4.32 10.64
C LEU A 108 -21.70 5.24 11.88
N SER A 109 -21.18 6.46 11.78
CA SER A 109 -21.02 7.38 12.92
C SER A 109 -22.33 7.99 13.42
N GLU A 110 -23.25 8.34 12.52
CA GLU A 110 -24.47 9.08 12.87
C GLU A 110 -25.67 8.16 13.09
N PRO A 111 -26.67 8.52 13.91
CA PRO A 111 -27.93 7.77 14.04
C PRO A 111 -28.67 7.60 12.70
N ASP A 112 -29.37 6.46 12.54
CA ASP A 112 -30.03 6.12 11.28
C ASP A 112 -31.35 6.88 11.15
N ARG A 113 -31.37 7.80 10.20
CA ARG A 113 -32.50 8.69 9.93
C ARG A 113 -33.59 8.07 9.06
N THR A 114 -33.29 6.96 8.38
CA THR A 114 -34.23 6.27 7.46
C THR A 114 -34.71 4.93 8.02
N SER A 115 -34.35 4.61 9.27
CA SER A 115 -34.89 3.44 9.97
C SER A 115 -36.41 3.54 10.16
N PRO A 116 -37.15 2.40 10.16
CA PRO A 116 -38.59 2.40 10.41
C PRO A 116 -38.98 3.11 11.71
N ARG A 117 -38.17 2.97 12.76
CA ARG A 117 -38.40 3.63 14.05
C ARG A 117 -38.23 5.15 13.98
N ALA A 118 -37.21 5.64 13.27
CA ALA A 118 -37.02 7.07 13.07
C ALA A 118 -38.14 7.68 12.22
N MET A 119 -38.55 6.98 11.16
CA MET A 119 -39.65 7.41 10.29
C MET A 119 -40.98 7.46 11.05
N ALA A 120 -41.27 6.49 11.93
CA ALA A 120 -42.51 6.47 12.72
C ALA A 120 -42.67 7.66 13.67
N GLN A 121 -41.59 8.37 14.03
CA GLN A 121 -41.65 9.56 14.89
C GLN A 121 -42.01 10.84 14.13
N LEU A 122 -42.01 10.82 12.80
CA LEU A 122 -42.28 11.98 11.94
C LEU A 122 -43.75 12.10 11.53
N TRP A 123 -44.60 11.15 11.92
CA TRP A 123 -46.02 11.08 11.62
C TRP A 123 -46.83 11.20 12.91
#